data_AF-A0A494XH26-F1
#
_entry.id   AF-A0A494XH26-F1
#
_cell.length_a   1.000
_cell.length_b   1.000
_cell.length_c   1.000
_cell.angle_alpha   90.00
_cell.angle_beta   90.00
_cell.angle_gamma   90.00
#
_symmetry.space_group_name_H-M   'P 1'
#
loop_
_entity.id
_entity.type
_entity.pdbx_description
1 polymer ?
#
loop_
_entity_poly.entity_id
_entity_poly.type
_entity_poly.pdbx_seq_one_letter_code
_entity_poly.pdbx_strand_id
1 'polypeptide(L)'
;MKKLRLFANLLAEEKWLNDRLAEGYACDRISPFGSYTFKPSARKMVIRLDYQDYMSAEKFEEYKVTYADFGWSHLKGGRWGSIQYWQKNADGRDEIFSDAGSQVAYYKRLMNYSLMTACLFFIYTMIILKGSIFHALFDIKASYLTNGLWEREGSKFWRAFIFETPFAMLRFLPPWIFMIACAMFLFSCVQYNNKKKKYV
;
A
#
# COMPACT_ATOMS: atom_id res chain seq x y z
N MET A 1 16.77 0.58 15.80
CA MET A 1 16.20 -0.77 15.55
C MET A 1 15.57 -0.82 14.16
N LYS A 2 15.88 -1.84 13.34
CA LYS A 2 15.22 -2.07 12.05
C LYS A 2 14.18 -3.20 12.17
N LYS A 3 13.03 -3.05 11.53
CA LYS A 3 11.96 -4.07 11.48
C LYS A 3 11.42 -4.18 10.06
N LEU A 4 11.13 -5.41 9.63
CA LEU A 4 10.49 -5.70 8.35
C LEU A 4 9.07 -6.20 8.61
N ARG A 5 8.07 -5.52 8.05
CA ARG A 5 6.65 -5.93 8.13
C ARG A 5 5.86 -5.35 6.96
N LEU A 6 4.88 -6.09 6.47
CA LEU A 6 3.97 -5.62 5.43
C LEU A 6 2.54 -5.58 5.98
N PHE A 7 1.78 -4.59 5.54
CA PHE A 7 0.40 -4.38 5.97
C PHE A 7 -0.51 -4.22 4.76
N ALA A 8 -1.65 -4.91 4.77
CA ALA A 8 -2.72 -4.71 3.81
C ALA A 8 -3.74 -3.64 4.26
N ASN A 9 -3.68 -3.25 5.54
CA ASN A 9 -4.62 -2.31 6.15
C ASN A 9 -3.84 -1.15 6.79
N LEU A 10 -4.11 0.07 6.30
CA LEU A 10 -3.48 1.31 6.78
C LEU A 10 -3.68 1.51 8.29
N LEU A 11 -4.88 1.21 8.82
CA LEU A 11 -5.16 1.37 10.25
C LEU A 11 -4.36 0.39 11.11
N ALA A 12 -4.12 -0.82 10.60
CA ALA A 12 -3.31 -1.81 11.30
C ALA A 12 -1.83 -1.41 11.28
N GLU A 13 -1.36 -0.84 10.17
CA GLU A 13 -0.01 -0.26 10.08
C GLU A 13 0.17 0.90 11.05
N GLU A 14 -0.76 1.87 11.03
CA GLU A 14 -0.74 3.02 11.92
C GLU A 14 -0.75 2.62 13.39
N LYS A 15 -1.64 1.68 13.77
CA LYS A 15 -1.69 1.16 15.14
C LYS A 15 -0.37 0.52 15.54
N TRP A 16 0.18 -0.35 14.70
CA TRP A 16 1.45 -1.02 14.98
C TRP A 16 2.60 -0.02 15.13
N LEU A 17 2.64 1.02 14.29
CA LEU A 17 3.63 2.08 14.40
C LEU A 17 3.50 2.80 15.76
N ASN A 18 2.29 3.21 16.15
CA ASN A 18 2.07 3.87 17.43
C ASN A 18 2.39 2.99 18.64
N ASP A 19 2.09 1.69 18.58
CA ASP A 19 2.47 0.73 19.62
C ASP A 19 4.01 0.68 19.81
N ARG A 20 4.79 0.84 18.72
CA ARG A 20 6.25 0.93 18.80
C ARG A 20 6.71 2.29 19.36
N LEU A 21 6.07 3.38 18.97
CA LEU A 21 6.44 4.71 19.48
C LEU A 21 6.16 4.85 20.98
N ALA A 22 5.11 4.18 21.47
CA ALA A 22 4.75 4.13 22.90
C ALA A 22 5.85 3.48 23.77
N GLU A 23 6.70 2.62 23.19
CA GLU A 23 7.85 2.01 23.88
C GLU A 23 9.07 2.97 23.99
N GLY A 24 8.91 4.25 23.63
CA GLY A 24 9.99 5.25 23.70
C GLY A 24 10.83 5.32 22.44
N TYR A 25 10.23 5.07 21.28
CA TYR A 25 10.90 5.17 19.98
C TYR A 25 10.28 6.27 19.11
N ALA A 26 11.06 6.80 18.17
CA ALA A 26 10.65 7.61 17.03
C ALA A 26 10.88 6.82 15.74
N CYS A 27 10.00 6.97 14.74
CA CYS A 27 10.27 6.47 13.41
C CYS A 27 11.19 7.45 12.68
N ASP A 28 12.27 6.93 12.11
CA ASP A 28 13.31 7.69 11.42
C ASP A 28 13.25 7.49 9.90
N ARG A 29 12.95 6.27 9.45
CA ARG A 29 12.88 5.96 8.01
C ARG A 29 11.89 4.86 7.73
N ILE A 30 11.14 5.03 6.64
CA ILE A 30 10.20 4.04 6.11
C ILE A 30 10.57 3.77 4.65
N SER A 31 10.84 2.51 4.33
CA SER A 31 11.18 2.06 2.99
C SER A 31 9.92 1.66 2.20
N PRO A 32 9.92 1.70 0.85
CA PRO A 32 8.85 1.15 0.03
C PRO A 32 8.55 -0.33 0.29
N PHE A 33 9.56 -1.13 0.69
CA PHE A 33 9.42 -2.58 0.88
C PHE A 33 9.13 -3.01 2.33
N GLY A 34 8.40 -2.19 3.09
CA GLY A 34 7.98 -2.55 4.46
C GLY A 34 9.11 -2.60 5.50
N SER A 35 10.22 -1.90 5.25
CA SER A 35 11.31 -1.76 6.22
C SER A 35 11.17 -0.46 6.99
N TYR A 36 11.16 -0.56 8.32
CA TYR A 36 10.99 0.54 9.26
C TYR A 36 12.23 0.66 10.14
N THR A 37 12.76 1.88 10.25
CA THR A 37 13.88 2.21 11.14
C THR A 37 13.38 3.07 12.27
N PHE A 38 13.63 2.62 13.50
CA PHE A 38 13.28 3.31 14.73
C PHE A 38 14.53 3.74 15.49
N LYS A 39 14.47 4.93 16.10
CA LYS A 39 15.50 5.45 17.01
C LYS A 39 14.88 5.68 18.39
N PRO A 40 15.63 5.50 19.49
CA PRO A 40 15.15 5.89 20.81
C PRO A 40 14.76 7.38 20.83
N SER A 41 13.66 7.69 21.52
CA SER A 41 13.17 9.06 21.68
C SER A 41 12.81 9.30 23.14
N ALA A 42 13.32 10.40 23.70
CA ALA A 42 12.96 10.84 25.05
C ALA A 42 11.53 11.39 25.12
N ARG A 43 10.95 11.79 23.98
CA ARG A 43 9.59 12.29 23.88
C ARG A 43 8.68 11.22 23.30
N LYS A 44 7.45 11.15 23.81
CA LYS A 44 6.40 10.30 23.25
C LYS A 44 6.04 10.84 21.87
N MET A 45 6.23 10.02 20.83
CA MET A 45 5.91 10.37 19.45
C MET A 45 4.57 9.73 19.05
N VAL A 46 3.90 10.35 18.10
CA VAL A 46 2.70 9.82 17.46
C VAL A 46 2.89 9.83 15.95
N ILE A 47 2.41 8.78 15.28
CA ILE A 47 2.32 8.72 13.83
C ILE A 47 0.88 8.63 13.38
N ARG A 48 0.59 9.33 12.28
CA ARG A 48 -0.67 9.24 11.56
C ARG A 48 -0.39 9.06 10.07
N LEU A 49 -1.24 8.26 9.44
CA LEU A 49 -1.17 7.94 8.03
C LEU A 49 -2.36 8.59 7.31
N ASP A 50 -2.07 9.28 6.23
CA ASP A 50 -3.07 9.85 5.33
C ASP A 50 -2.89 9.28 3.92
N TYR A 51 -3.93 9.25 3.11
CA TYR A 51 -3.85 8.94 1.69
C TYR A 51 -4.33 10.13 0.88
N GLN A 52 -3.46 10.59 -0.01
CA GLN A 52 -3.74 11.66 -0.95
C GLN A 52 -3.61 11.14 -2.38
N ASP A 53 -4.50 11.62 -3.24
CA ASP A 53 -4.45 11.38 -4.68
C ASP A 53 -3.32 12.21 -5.34
N TYR A 54 -3.25 12.19 -6.67
CA TYR A 54 -2.33 13.03 -7.41
C TYR A 54 -2.52 14.52 -7.08
N MET A 55 -1.42 15.23 -6.88
CA MET A 55 -1.39 16.67 -6.72
C MET A 55 -0.22 17.31 -7.47
N SER A 56 -0.39 18.58 -7.85
CA SER A 56 0.69 19.39 -8.40
C SER A 56 1.82 19.55 -7.37
N ALA A 57 3.03 19.90 -7.83
CA ALA A 57 4.14 20.14 -6.91
C ALA A 57 3.81 21.25 -5.90
N GLU A 58 3.19 22.34 -6.37
CA GLU A 58 2.73 23.46 -5.53
C GLU A 58 1.76 23.00 -4.44
N LYS A 59 0.69 22.28 -4.83
CA LYS A 59 -0.29 21.75 -3.86
C LYS A 59 0.33 20.78 -2.86
N PHE A 60 1.35 20.03 -3.25
CA PHE A 60 2.06 19.15 -2.34
C PHE A 60 2.90 19.90 -1.32
N GLU A 61 3.55 20.99 -1.71
CA GLU A 61 4.25 21.87 -0.77
C GLU A 61 3.26 22.57 0.18
N GLU A 62 2.16 23.12 -0.33
CA GLU A 62 1.10 23.70 0.49
C GLU A 62 0.51 22.70 1.49
N TYR A 63 0.23 21.47 1.02
CA TYR A 63 -0.19 20.36 1.88
C TYR A 63 0.82 20.13 2.99
N LYS A 64 2.12 20.06 2.67
CA LYS A 64 3.15 19.83 3.69
C LYS A 64 3.28 20.98 4.70
N VAL A 65 3.22 22.22 4.24
CA VAL A 65 3.29 23.41 5.09
C VAL A 65 2.10 23.43 6.05
N THR A 66 0.90 23.16 5.56
CA THR A 66 -0.32 23.12 6.39
C THR A 66 -0.14 22.17 7.58
N TYR A 67 0.40 20.96 7.35
CA TYR A 67 0.66 20.01 8.43
C TYR A 67 1.82 20.41 9.35
N ALA A 68 2.87 21.02 8.78
CA ALA A 68 4.00 21.54 9.54
C ALA A 68 3.58 22.62 10.55
N ASP A 69 2.62 23.48 10.19
CA ASP A 69 2.07 24.51 11.07
C ASP A 69 1.38 23.92 12.32
N PHE A 70 0.84 22.70 12.21
CA PHE A 70 0.28 21.92 13.33
C PHE A 70 1.32 21.06 14.07
N GLY A 71 2.60 21.20 13.73
CA GLY A 71 3.74 20.50 14.34
C GLY A 71 4.02 19.12 13.75
N TRP A 72 3.40 18.74 12.63
CA TRP A 72 3.66 17.46 11.98
C TRP A 72 4.90 17.51 11.08
N SER A 73 5.73 16.48 11.19
CA SER A 73 6.89 16.25 10.32
C SER A 73 6.56 15.17 9.29
N HIS A 74 6.81 15.46 8.02
CA HIS A 74 6.62 14.50 6.93
C HIS A 74 7.76 13.47 6.93
N LEU A 75 7.42 12.17 6.90
CA LEU A 75 8.41 11.08 6.91
C LEU A 75 8.53 10.37 5.56
N LYS A 76 7.40 10.13 4.89
CA LYS A 76 7.32 9.36 3.64
C LYS A 76 6.04 9.71 2.90
N GLY A 77 6.10 9.63 1.58
CA GLY A 77 4.99 9.85 0.67
C GLY A 77 5.37 10.84 -0.42
N GLY A 78 4.58 10.89 -1.47
CA GLY A 78 4.82 11.78 -2.61
C GLY A 78 3.53 12.21 -3.28
N ARG A 79 3.68 13.14 -4.23
CA ARG A 79 2.56 13.79 -4.92
C ARG A 79 1.81 12.94 -5.94
N TRP A 80 2.26 11.70 -6.18
CA TRP A 80 1.77 10.83 -7.25
C TRP A 80 0.68 9.84 -6.81
N GLY A 81 -0.13 10.19 -5.81
CA GLY A 81 -1.11 9.27 -5.25
C GLY A 81 -0.46 8.25 -4.31
N SER A 82 -0.28 8.61 -3.04
CA SER A 82 0.41 7.74 -2.09
C SER A 82 0.02 7.98 -0.64
N ILE A 83 0.37 7.01 0.19
CA ILE A 83 0.27 7.11 1.65
C ILE A 83 1.31 8.13 2.14
N GLN A 84 0.84 9.13 2.86
CA GLN A 84 1.61 10.17 3.53
C GLN A 84 1.77 9.80 5.00
N TYR A 85 3.01 9.75 5.46
CA TYR A 85 3.39 9.40 6.82
C TYR A 85 3.78 10.67 7.56
N TRP A 86 3.09 10.92 8.66
CA TRP A 86 3.25 12.12 9.47
C TRP A 86 3.59 11.75 10.90
N GLN A 87 4.57 12.43 11.48
CA GLN A 87 5.02 12.21 12.87
C GLN A 87 5.06 13.51 13.66
N LYS A 88 4.61 13.48 14.91
CA LYS A 88 4.57 14.64 15.82
C LYS A 88 4.87 14.20 17.27
N ASN A 89 5.29 15.13 18.12
CA ASN A 89 5.34 14.92 19.58
C ASN A 89 3.90 14.84 20.12
N ALA A 90 3.60 13.82 20.93
CA ALA A 90 2.28 13.68 21.54
C ALA A 90 1.93 14.93 22.37
N ASP A 91 0.87 15.65 21.99
CA ASP A 91 0.39 16.84 22.70
C ASP A 91 -1.11 16.76 23.06
N GLY A 92 -1.71 15.58 22.90
CA GLY A 92 -3.14 15.34 23.13
C GLY A 92 -4.03 15.79 21.97
N ARG A 93 -3.49 16.52 20.98
CA ARG A 93 -4.13 16.85 19.70
C ARG A 93 -3.43 16.07 18.59
N ASP A 94 -3.59 14.76 18.70
CA ASP A 94 -2.85 13.76 17.94
C ASP A 94 -3.62 13.27 16.70
N GLU A 95 -4.73 13.93 16.34
CA GLU A 95 -5.56 13.57 15.19
C GLU A 95 -5.19 14.42 13.97
N ILE A 96 -4.94 13.76 12.83
CA ILE A 96 -4.75 14.43 11.52
C ILE A 96 -6.09 14.75 10.85
N PHE A 97 -7.14 14.01 11.22
CA PHE A 97 -8.50 14.21 10.73
C PHE A 97 -9.34 14.75 11.86
N SER A 98 -9.58 16.06 11.86
CA SER A 98 -10.38 16.73 12.89
C SER A 98 -11.89 16.50 12.73
N ASP A 99 -12.35 15.96 11.59
CA ASP A 99 -13.76 15.72 11.34
C ASP A 99 -14.07 14.33 10.76
N ALA A 100 -15.27 13.84 11.06
CA ALA A 100 -15.78 12.60 10.49
C ALA A 100 -15.95 12.69 8.96
N GLY A 101 -16.06 13.90 8.40
CA GLY A 101 -16.12 14.17 6.96
C GLY A 101 -14.84 13.77 6.23
N SER A 102 -13.68 14.07 6.79
CA SER A 102 -12.38 13.71 6.21
C SER A 102 -12.16 12.20 6.18
N GLN A 103 -12.64 11.47 7.19
CA GLN A 103 -12.60 10.00 7.19
C GLN A 103 -13.49 9.42 6.08
N VAL A 104 -14.68 9.98 5.86
CA VAL A 104 -15.57 9.58 4.75
C VAL A 104 -14.90 9.86 3.40
N ALA A 105 -14.27 11.03 3.25
CA ALA A 105 -13.54 11.39 2.04
C ALA A 105 -12.36 10.44 1.76
N TYR A 106 -11.61 10.06 2.79
CA TYR A 106 -10.53 9.06 2.69
C TYR A 106 -11.03 7.72 2.14
N TYR A 107 -12.07 7.14 2.74
CA TYR A 107 -12.58 5.84 2.28
C TYR A 107 -13.21 5.91 0.89
N LYS A 108 -13.78 7.06 0.52
CA LYS A 108 -14.25 7.30 -0.85
C LYS A 108 -13.11 7.24 -1.87
N ARG A 109 -11.98 7.90 -1.57
CA ARG A 109 -10.77 7.83 -2.42
C ARG A 109 -10.23 6.41 -2.52
N LEU A 110 -10.10 5.71 -1.38
CA LEU A 110 -9.60 4.35 -1.35
C LEU A 110 -10.49 3.37 -2.12
N MET A 111 -11.81 3.54 -2.03
CA MET A 111 -12.79 2.78 -2.80
C MET A 111 -12.61 3.00 -4.31
N ASN A 112 -12.51 4.25 -4.75
CA ASN A 112 -12.30 4.58 -6.17
C ASN A 112 -10.98 4.03 -6.71
N TYR A 113 -9.89 4.17 -5.94
CA TYR A 113 -8.58 3.61 -6.29
C TYR A 113 -8.66 2.09 -6.45
N SER A 114 -9.22 1.40 -5.46
CA SER A 114 -9.34 -0.07 -5.47
C SER A 114 -10.20 -0.56 -6.64
N LEU A 115 -11.27 0.16 -6.98
CA LEU A 115 -12.12 -0.16 -8.13
C LEU A 115 -11.38 0.01 -9.45
N MET A 116 -10.67 1.12 -9.64
CA MET A 116 -9.88 1.37 -10.84
C MET A 116 -8.80 0.31 -11.03
N THR A 117 -8.07 -0.03 -9.96
CA THR A 117 -7.09 -1.12 -9.98
C THR A 117 -7.74 -2.46 -10.32
N ALA A 118 -8.88 -2.79 -9.71
CA ALA A 118 -9.60 -4.03 -10.01
C ALA A 118 -10.01 -4.09 -11.49
N CYS A 119 -10.59 -3.03 -12.05
CA CYS A 119 -10.98 -2.97 -13.47
C CYS A 119 -9.78 -3.14 -14.40
N LEU A 120 -8.67 -2.46 -14.13
CA LEU A 120 -7.46 -2.54 -14.96
C LEU A 120 -6.87 -3.96 -14.96
N PHE A 121 -6.72 -4.55 -13.79
CA PHE A 121 -6.16 -5.90 -13.67
C PHE A 121 -7.14 -7.00 -14.11
N PHE A 122 -8.45 -6.75 -14.05
CA PHE A 122 -9.45 -7.61 -14.65
C PHE A 122 -9.30 -7.65 -16.18
N ILE A 123 -9.27 -6.50 -16.85
CA ILE A 123 -9.08 -6.40 -18.30
C ILE A 123 -7.76 -7.06 -18.71
N TYR A 124 -6.68 -6.76 -18.00
CA TYR A 124 -5.37 -7.36 -18.25
C TYR A 124 -5.40 -8.89 -18.11
N THR A 125 -6.04 -9.40 -17.05
CA THR A 125 -6.21 -10.84 -16.85
C THR A 125 -7.01 -11.48 -17.98
N MET A 126 -8.10 -10.85 -18.44
CA MET A 126 -8.91 -11.36 -19.56
C MET A 126 -8.13 -11.41 -20.88
N ILE A 127 -7.21 -10.47 -21.12
CA ILE A 127 -6.37 -10.46 -22.33
C ILE A 127 -5.34 -11.61 -22.30
N ILE A 128 -4.75 -11.89 -21.14
CA ILE A 128 -3.70 -12.92 -21.00
C ILE A 128 -4.26 -14.32 -20.83
N LEU A 129 -5.46 -14.45 -20.25
CA LEU A 129 -6.08 -15.72 -19.96
C LEU A 129 -6.33 -16.51 -21.25
N LYS A 130 -5.53 -17.55 -21.46
CA LYS A 130 -5.76 -18.57 -22.48
C LYS A 130 -6.18 -19.85 -21.77
N GLY A 131 -7.50 -20.04 -21.62
CA GLY A 131 -8.07 -21.22 -20.97
C GLY A 131 -8.73 -20.92 -19.62
N SER A 132 -8.68 -21.89 -18.69
CA SER A 132 -9.36 -21.77 -17.39
C SER A 132 -8.64 -20.82 -16.44
N ILE A 133 -9.43 -20.02 -15.70
CA ILE A 133 -8.93 -19.12 -14.66
C ILE A 133 -8.17 -19.87 -13.55
N PHE A 134 -8.50 -21.15 -13.34
CA PHE A 134 -7.83 -21.99 -12.35
C PHE A 134 -6.36 -22.25 -12.72
N HIS A 135 -6.08 -22.44 -14.01
CA HIS A 135 -4.71 -22.56 -14.51
C HIS A 135 -3.95 -21.24 -14.35
N ALA A 136 -4.57 -20.10 -14.67
CA ALA A 136 -3.93 -18.80 -14.51
C ALA A 136 -3.59 -18.46 -13.05
N LEU A 137 -4.39 -18.93 -12.09
CA LEU A 137 -4.21 -18.64 -10.67
C LEU A 137 -3.21 -19.57 -9.97
N PHE A 138 -3.18 -20.86 -10.34
CA PHE A 138 -2.46 -21.88 -9.58
C PHE A 138 -1.33 -22.57 -10.36
N ASP A 139 -1.31 -22.47 -11.68
CA ASP A 139 -0.29 -23.11 -12.51
C ASP A 139 0.85 -22.14 -12.82
N ILE A 140 1.80 -22.03 -11.88
CA ILE A 140 2.99 -21.21 -12.06
C ILE A 140 3.82 -21.71 -13.25
N LYS A 141 3.85 -23.02 -13.53
CA LYS A 141 4.65 -23.57 -14.64
C LYS A 141 4.10 -23.14 -15.99
N ALA A 142 2.79 -23.08 -16.14
CA ALA A 142 2.12 -22.58 -17.35
C ALA A 142 2.41 -21.11 -17.65
N SER A 143 2.88 -20.32 -16.67
CA SER A 143 3.29 -18.93 -16.90
C SER A 143 4.63 -18.79 -17.65
N TYR A 144 5.44 -19.85 -17.69
CA TYR A 144 6.68 -19.95 -18.46
C TYR A 144 6.38 -20.53 -19.86
N LEU A 145 6.73 -19.77 -20.88
CA LEU A 145 6.55 -20.08 -22.30
C LEU A 145 7.82 -20.60 -22.98
N THR A 146 8.99 -20.61 -22.30
CA THR A 146 10.20 -21.21 -22.88
C THR A 146 10.00 -22.71 -23.06
N ASN A 147 10.02 -23.15 -24.32
CA ASN A 147 9.85 -24.56 -24.67
C ASN A 147 10.92 -25.43 -24.00
N GLY A 148 10.45 -26.52 -23.37
CA GLY A 148 11.29 -27.48 -22.65
C GLY A 148 12.05 -26.86 -21.48
N LEU A 149 11.64 -25.70 -20.94
CA LEU A 149 12.34 -25.06 -19.83
C LEU A 149 12.57 -26.02 -18.66
N TRP A 150 11.51 -26.74 -18.27
CA TRP A 150 11.52 -27.68 -17.16
C TRP A 150 12.32 -28.96 -17.42
N GLU A 151 12.63 -29.26 -18.68
CA GLU A 151 13.44 -30.41 -19.10
C GLU A 151 14.93 -30.06 -19.23
N ARG A 152 15.30 -28.79 -19.06
CA ARG A 152 16.71 -28.36 -19.11
C ARG A 152 17.39 -28.68 -17.78
N GLU A 153 18.67 -29.00 -17.87
CA GLU A 153 19.51 -29.25 -16.70
C GLU A 153 20.64 -28.22 -16.55
N GLY A 154 21.14 -28.09 -15.33
CA GLY A 154 22.33 -27.32 -14.99
C GLY A 154 22.23 -25.83 -15.34
N SER A 155 23.30 -25.27 -15.92
CA SER A 155 23.41 -23.83 -16.19
C SER A 155 22.44 -23.34 -17.27
N LYS A 156 22.03 -24.20 -18.21
CA LYS A 156 21.05 -23.87 -19.26
C LYS A 156 19.64 -23.68 -18.70
N PHE A 157 19.28 -24.43 -17.66
CA PHE A 157 18.05 -24.23 -16.91
C PHE A 157 18.05 -22.86 -16.23
N TRP A 158 19.03 -22.60 -15.37
CA TRP A 158 19.06 -21.38 -14.55
C TRP A 158 19.06 -20.10 -15.38
N ARG A 159 19.81 -20.07 -16.49
CA ARG A 159 19.80 -18.91 -17.40
C ARG A 159 18.43 -18.66 -18.02
N ALA A 160 17.79 -19.71 -18.52
CA ALA A 160 16.48 -19.60 -19.16
C ALA A 160 15.39 -19.27 -18.14
N PHE A 161 15.45 -19.87 -16.94
CA PHE A 161 14.53 -19.63 -15.85
C PHE A 161 14.60 -18.16 -15.40
N ILE A 162 15.78 -17.67 -14.99
CA ILE A 162 15.95 -16.29 -14.50
C ILE A 162 15.57 -15.27 -15.57
N PHE A 163 15.93 -15.52 -16.84
CA PHE A 163 15.56 -14.65 -17.94
C PHE A 163 14.04 -14.57 -18.13
N GLU A 164 13.33 -15.69 -18.01
CA GLU A 164 11.90 -15.73 -18.25
C GLU A 164 11.07 -15.30 -17.03
N THR A 165 11.55 -15.50 -15.81
CA THR A 165 10.80 -15.23 -14.58
C THR A 165 10.12 -13.85 -14.54
N PRO A 166 10.75 -12.72 -14.93
CA PRO A 166 10.07 -11.42 -14.97
C PRO A 166 8.84 -11.42 -15.89
N PHE A 167 8.91 -12.08 -17.05
CA PHE A 167 7.79 -12.17 -17.99
C PHE A 167 6.72 -13.16 -17.52
N ALA A 168 7.13 -14.26 -16.89
CA ALA A 168 6.22 -15.21 -16.25
C ALA A 168 5.43 -14.54 -15.12
N MET A 169 6.08 -13.71 -14.30
CA MET A 169 5.44 -12.92 -13.23
C MET A 169 4.40 -11.96 -13.78
N LEU A 170 4.67 -11.30 -14.92
CA LEU A 170 3.69 -10.43 -15.57
C LEU A 170 2.42 -11.16 -16.02
N ARG A 171 2.47 -12.48 -16.20
CA ARG A 171 1.30 -13.30 -16.55
C ARG A 171 0.62 -13.89 -15.31
N PHE A 172 1.41 -14.27 -14.31
CA PHE A 172 0.93 -14.96 -13.12
C PHE A 172 0.37 -14.04 -12.02
N LEU A 173 0.98 -12.87 -11.78
CA LEU A 173 0.57 -11.94 -10.72
C LEU A 173 -0.75 -11.17 -10.96
N PRO A 174 -1.11 -10.75 -12.20
CA PRO A 174 -2.30 -9.92 -12.44
C PRO A 174 -3.61 -10.46 -11.87
N PRO A 175 -3.94 -11.77 -12.01
CA PRO A 175 -5.14 -12.33 -11.39
C PRO A 175 -5.16 -12.20 -9.86
N TRP A 176 -4.00 -12.34 -9.21
CA TRP A 176 -3.87 -12.15 -7.76
C TRP A 176 -4.04 -10.69 -7.36
N ILE A 177 -3.45 -9.76 -8.12
CA ILE A 177 -3.61 -8.32 -7.89
C ILE A 177 -5.08 -7.92 -8.03
N PHE A 178 -5.79 -8.47 -9.03
CA PHE A 178 -7.23 -8.27 -9.19
C PHE A 178 -8.02 -8.74 -7.95
N MET A 179 -7.77 -9.95 -7.45
CA MET A 179 -8.45 -10.48 -6.26
C MET A 179 -8.19 -9.63 -5.02
N ILE A 180 -6.95 -9.18 -4.81
CA ILE A 180 -6.58 -8.29 -3.72
C ILE A 180 -7.29 -6.93 -3.86
N ALA A 181 -7.33 -6.36 -5.07
CA ALA A 181 -8.03 -5.10 -5.34
C ALA A 181 -9.53 -5.20 -5.08
N CYS A 182 -10.18 -6.31 -5.45
CA CYS A 182 -11.58 -6.57 -5.11
C CYS A 182 -11.81 -6.64 -3.59
N ALA A 183 -10.94 -7.34 -2.85
CA ALA A 183 -11.03 -7.39 -1.39
C ALA A 183 -10.86 -6.00 -0.75
N MET A 184 -9.89 -5.21 -1.22
CA MET A 184 -9.69 -3.82 -0.78
C MET A 184 -10.89 -2.93 -1.10
N PHE A 185 -11.50 -3.09 -2.27
CA PHE A 185 -12.70 -2.35 -2.66
C PHE A 185 -13.88 -2.66 -1.72
N LEU A 186 -14.16 -3.94 -1.46
CA LEU A 186 -15.22 -4.35 -0.55
C LEU A 186 -14.99 -3.82 0.87
N PHE A 187 -13.77 -3.96 1.38
CA PHE A 187 -13.40 -3.41 2.68
C PHE A 187 -13.64 -1.89 2.74
N SER A 188 -13.18 -1.16 1.72
CA SER A 188 -13.32 0.29 1.64
C SER A 188 -14.78 0.73 1.57
N CYS A 189 -15.61 -0.01 0.84
CA CYS A 189 -17.05 0.23 0.74
C CYS A 189 -17.76 0.05 2.10
N VAL A 190 -17.44 -1.02 2.83
CA VAL A 190 -17.98 -1.25 4.18
C VAL A 190 -17.59 -0.11 5.12
N GLN A 191 -16.32 0.27 5.13
CA GLN A 191 -15.82 1.34 5.99
C GLN A 191 -16.40 2.71 5.62
N TYR A 192 -16.52 3.01 4.32
CA TYR A 192 -17.16 4.23 3.84
C TYR A 192 -18.60 4.33 4.35
N ASN A 193 -19.40 3.27 4.21
CA ASN A 193 -20.78 3.24 4.69
C ASN A 193 -20.89 3.38 6.20
N ASN A 194 -20.04 2.70 6.96
CA ASN A 194 -20.00 2.78 8.42
C ASN A 194 -19.66 4.19 8.92
N LYS A 195 -18.73 4.87 8.25
CA LYS A 195 -18.31 6.24 8.61
C LYS A 195 -19.33 7.28 8.16
N LYS A 196 -19.93 7.11 6.97
CA LYS A 196 -20.99 8.00 6.48
C LYS A 196 -22.20 8.01 7.41
N LYS A 197 -22.61 6.86 7.94
CA LYS A 197 -23.71 6.74 8.92
C LYS A 197 -23.43 7.43 10.27
N LYS A 198 -22.17 7.69 10.61
CA LYS A 198 -21.79 8.39 11.84
C LYS A 198 -21.63 9.91 11.63
N TYR A 199 -21.62 10.34 10.37
CA TYR A 199 -21.43 11.74 9.98
C TYR A 199 -22.76 12.45 9.66
N VAL A 200 -23.75 11.70 9.14
CA VAL A 200 -25.14 12.15 8.94
C VAL A 200 -25.92 11.91 10.22
#